data_AF-A0A6G2BN88-F1
#
_entry.id   AF-A0A6G2BN88-F1
#
_cell.length_a   1.000
_cell.length_b   1.000
_cell.length_c   1.000
_cell.angle_alpha   90.00
_cell.angle_beta   90.00
_cell.angle_gamma   90.00
#
_symmetry.space_group_name_H-M   'P 1'
#
loop_
_entity.id
_entity.type
_entity.pdbx_description
1 polymer ?
#
loop_
_entity_poly.entity_id
_entity_poly.type
_entity_poly.pdbx_seq_one_letter_code
_entity_poly.pdbx_strand_id
1 'polypeptide(L)'
;MTLEAVNELIASLESAGELSIREQKFLKLAKAFKQLAAENVALKSKGKELLGEACAVYSRLNKMIDPSIGDFVDGQTLHEFQFVLDAETPATDRIVAGIKADGVEEFIGRLQQCVDGGDFVGDEVAVIVGAIDCGKEFCEKLREGVDK
;
A
#
# COMPACT_ATOMS: atom_id res chain seq x y z
N MET A 1 -29.02 3.29 -35.82
CA MET A 1 -28.56 2.35 -34.78
C MET A 1 -29.78 1.58 -34.31
N THR A 2 -29.75 0.24 -34.36
CA THR A 2 -30.88 -0.63 -34.00
C THR A 2 -30.78 -1.05 -32.53
N LEU A 3 -31.89 -1.53 -31.95
CA LEU A 3 -31.91 -2.02 -30.57
C LEU A 3 -31.00 -3.25 -30.40
N GLU A 4 -30.97 -4.17 -31.38
CA GLU A 4 -30.00 -5.28 -31.45
C GLU A 4 -28.54 -4.79 -31.36
N ALA A 5 -28.17 -3.76 -32.13
CA ALA A 5 -26.79 -3.25 -32.12
C ALA A 5 -26.39 -2.63 -30.77
N VAL A 6 -27.36 -2.10 -30.01
CA VAL A 6 -27.13 -1.61 -28.65
C VAL A 6 -26.97 -2.78 -27.67
N ASN A 7 -27.81 -3.81 -27.78
CA ASN A 7 -27.75 -4.99 -26.91
C ASN A 7 -26.48 -5.83 -27.15
N GLU A 8 -26.03 -5.98 -28.40
CA GLU A 8 -24.76 -6.63 -28.73
C GLU A 8 -23.56 -5.82 -28.21
N LEU A 9 -23.64 -4.49 -28.23
CA LEU A 9 -22.60 -3.64 -27.66
C LEU A 9 -22.54 -3.75 -26.14
N ILE A 10 -23.70 -3.78 -25.46
CA ILE A 10 -23.78 -3.98 -24.00
C ILE A 10 -23.20 -5.35 -23.64
N ALA A 11 -23.62 -6.42 -24.32
CA ALA A 11 -23.10 -7.76 -24.09
C ALA A 11 -21.60 -7.90 -24.41
N SER A 12 -21.10 -7.20 -25.44
CA SER A 12 -19.67 -7.15 -25.78
C SER A 12 -18.86 -6.44 -24.70
N LEU A 13 -19.37 -5.32 -24.16
CA LEU A 13 -18.73 -4.59 -23.06
C LEU A 13 -18.79 -5.35 -21.73
N GLU A 14 -19.86 -6.12 -21.48
CA GLU A 14 -20.02 -6.94 -20.27
C GLU A 14 -19.25 -8.28 -20.35
N SER A 15 -19.05 -8.85 -21.55
CA SER A 15 -18.33 -10.12 -21.75
C SER A 15 -16.83 -9.99 -22.00
N ALA A 16 -16.31 -8.77 -22.24
CA ALA A 16 -14.92 -8.57 -22.61
C ALA A 16 -13.90 -9.01 -21.55
N GLY A 17 -14.30 -9.26 -20.29
CA GLY A 17 -13.38 -9.60 -19.20
C GLY A 17 -12.32 -8.53 -18.90
N GLU A 18 -12.41 -7.38 -19.58
CA GLU A 18 -11.54 -6.22 -19.39
C GLU A 18 -12.05 -5.38 -18.22
N LEU A 19 -11.10 -4.87 -17.42
CA LEU A 19 -11.41 -3.91 -16.37
C LEU A 19 -12.09 -2.68 -16.98
N SER A 20 -13.20 -2.28 -16.37
CA SER A 20 -13.89 -1.02 -16.67
C SER A 20 -12.91 0.17 -16.57
N ILE A 21 -13.23 1.26 -17.26
CA ILE A 21 -12.44 2.50 -17.21
C ILE A 21 -12.21 2.97 -15.76
N ARG A 22 -13.20 2.75 -14.89
CA ARG A 22 -13.13 3.08 -13.46
C ARG A 22 -12.10 2.20 -12.75
N GLU A 23 -12.18 0.89 -12.90
CA GLU A 23 -11.23 -0.05 -12.29
C GLU A 23 -9.80 0.17 -12.80
N GLN A 24 -9.62 0.47 -14.09
CA GLN A 24 -8.31 0.82 -14.63
C GLN A 24 -7.73 2.09 -13.99
N LYS A 25 -8.55 3.11 -13.73
CA LYS A 25 -8.13 4.33 -13.03
C LYS A 25 -7.75 4.03 -11.58
N PHE A 26 -8.55 3.24 -10.87
CA PHE A 26 -8.22 2.82 -9.51
C PHE A 26 -6.94 2.01 -9.45
N LEU A 27 -6.73 1.08 -10.38
CA LEU A 27 -5.50 0.30 -10.45
C LEU A 27 -4.27 1.18 -10.70
N LYS A 28 -4.37 2.19 -11.57
CA LYS A 28 -3.30 3.17 -11.79
C LYS A 28 -3.00 3.96 -10.52
N LEU A 29 -4.03 4.42 -9.82
CA LEU A 29 -3.88 5.17 -8.56
C LEU A 29 -3.27 4.30 -7.45
N ALA A 30 -3.71 3.05 -7.32
CA ALA A 30 -3.15 2.08 -6.40
C ALA A 30 -1.66 1.82 -6.63
N LYS A 31 -1.25 1.68 -7.90
CA LYS A 31 0.16 1.56 -8.26
C LYS A 31 0.97 2.80 -7.88
N ALA A 32 0.42 4.00 -8.12
CA ALA A 32 1.08 5.25 -7.73
C ALA A 32 1.26 5.38 -6.22
N PHE A 33 0.24 5.03 -5.42
CA PHE A 33 0.38 5.04 -3.95
C PHE A 33 1.36 3.99 -3.44
N LYS A 34 1.37 2.78 -4.01
CA LYS A 34 2.36 1.75 -3.67
C LYS A 34 3.79 2.23 -3.97
N GLN A 35 3.98 2.88 -5.13
CA GLN A 35 5.27 3.45 -5.51
C GLN A 35 5.70 4.56 -4.55
N LEU A 36 4.79 5.50 -4.22
CA LEU A 36 5.06 6.58 -3.27
C LEU A 36 5.43 6.05 -1.87
N ALA A 37 4.75 5.00 -1.40
CA ALA A 37 5.09 4.36 -0.12
C ALA A 37 6.51 3.75 -0.16
N ALA A 38 6.88 3.09 -1.26
CA ALA A 38 8.23 2.53 -1.44
C ALA A 38 9.30 3.63 -1.49
N GLU A 39 9.04 4.73 -2.20
CA GLU A 39 9.93 5.89 -2.26
C GLU A 39 10.11 6.54 -0.88
N ASN A 40 9.04 6.67 -0.09
CA ASN A 40 9.12 7.18 1.28
C ASN A 40 10.00 6.31 2.19
N VAL A 41 9.90 4.98 2.10
CA VAL A 41 10.77 4.05 2.85
C VAL A 41 12.22 4.21 2.43
N ALA A 42 12.49 4.28 1.12
CA ALA A 42 13.83 4.47 0.59
C ALA A 42 14.45 5.81 1.04
N LEU A 43 13.67 6.90 1.00
CA LEU A 43 14.09 8.22 1.48
C LEU A 43 14.42 8.22 2.96
N LYS A 44 13.55 7.64 3.81
CA LYS A 44 13.83 7.50 5.25
C LYS A 44 15.10 6.69 5.51
N SER A 45 15.28 5.58 4.78
CA SER A 45 16.49 4.75 4.88
C SER A 45 17.76 5.54 4.55
N LYS A 46 17.77 6.28 3.43
CA LYS A 46 18.92 7.14 3.09
C LYS A 46 19.11 8.30 4.05
N GLY A 47 18.04 8.88 4.58
CA GLY A 47 18.14 9.88 5.65
C GLY A 47 18.84 9.33 6.89
N LYS A 48 18.55 8.09 7.30
CA LYS A 48 19.22 7.43 8.45
C LYS A 48 20.70 7.19 8.20
N GLU A 49 21.08 6.82 6.98
CA GLU A 49 22.49 6.69 6.57
C GLU A 49 23.22 8.03 6.68
N LEU A 50 22.66 9.10 6.09
CA LEU A 50 23.23 10.44 6.14
C LEU A 50 23.32 10.99 7.57
N LEU A 51 22.31 10.73 8.40
CA LEU A 51 22.32 11.08 9.82
C LEU A 51 23.47 10.37 10.55
N GLY A 52 23.68 9.08 10.29
CA GLY A 52 24.80 8.32 10.86
C GLY A 52 26.16 8.90 10.48
N GLU A 53 26.34 9.27 9.21
CA GLU A 53 27.55 9.95 8.75
C GLU A 53 27.75 11.31 9.43
N ALA A 54 26.70 12.13 9.52
CA ALA A 54 26.75 13.44 10.17
C ALA A 54 27.09 13.32 11.67
N CYS A 55 26.48 12.37 12.39
CA CYS A 55 26.81 12.05 13.77
C CYS A 55 28.29 11.68 13.95
N ALA A 56 28.84 10.88 13.04
CA ALA A 56 30.26 10.49 13.07
C ALA A 56 31.19 11.69 12.84
N VAL A 57 30.84 12.59 11.92
CA VAL A 57 31.60 13.83 11.65
C VAL A 57 31.56 14.75 12.87
N TYR A 58 30.38 15.01 13.44
CA TYR A 58 30.22 15.89 14.61
C TYR A 58 30.99 15.34 15.82
N SER A 59 30.92 14.02 16.03
CA SER A 59 31.68 13.36 17.09
C SER A 59 33.20 13.50 16.91
N ARG A 60 33.69 13.51 15.66
CA ARG A 60 35.12 13.76 15.38
C ARG A 60 35.48 15.22 15.60
N LEU A 61 34.64 16.15 15.14
CA LEU A 61 34.85 17.59 15.32
C LEU A 61 34.93 17.96 16.81
N ASN A 62 33.97 17.49 17.61
CA ASN A 62 33.96 17.73 19.06
C ASN A 62 35.21 17.18 19.78
N LYS A 63 35.87 16.14 19.24
CA LYS A 63 37.15 15.63 19.77
C LYS A 63 38.35 16.53 19.44
N MET A 64 38.24 17.38 18.42
CA MET A 64 39.30 18.31 18.02
C MET A 64 39.18 19.68 18.71
N ILE A 65 38.04 19.98 19.32
CA ILE A 65 37.80 21.23 20.04
C ILE A 65 38.55 21.19 21.38
N ASP A 66 39.27 22.27 21.69
CA ASP A 66 39.90 22.45 22.99
C ASP A 66 38.81 22.48 24.08
N PRO A 67 38.83 21.54 25.06
CA PRO A 67 37.83 21.49 26.11
C PRO A 67 37.72 22.78 26.94
N SER A 68 38.76 23.62 26.96
CA SER A 68 38.76 24.89 27.69
C SER A 68 37.95 26.00 26.99
N ILE A 69 37.67 25.86 25.69
CA ILE A 69 36.85 26.81 24.91
C ILE A 69 35.35 26.55 25.14
N GLY A 70 34.96 25.29 25.39
CA GLY A 70 33.57 24.92 25.68
C GLY A 70 32.60 25.03 24.50
N ASP A 71 33.08 25.30 23.29
CA ASP A 71 32.28 25.51 22.06
C ASP A 71 31.97 24.18 21.35
N PHE A 72 31.37 23.23 22.07
CA PHE A 72 30.98 21.93 21.52
C PHE A 72 29.69 22.05 20.71
N VAL A 73 29.62 21.28 19.62
CA VAL A 73 28.37 21.14 18.86
C VAL A 73 27.47 20.14 19.60
N ASP A 74 26.31 20.61 20.08
CA ASP A 74 25.36 19.83 20.90
C ASP A 74 24.60 18.73 20.12
N GLY A 75 24.59 18.82 18.79
CA GLY A 75 23.88 17.88 17.93
C GLY A 75 22.36 18.02 17.98
N GLN A 76 21.81 19.17 18.38
CA GLN A 76 20.36 19.38 18.42
C GLN A 76 19.71 19.12 17.05
N THR A 77 20.32 19.63 15.98
CA THR A 77 19.82 19.42 14.60
C THR A 77 19.84 17.95 14.17
N LEU A 78 20.78 17.16 14.68
CA LEU A 78 20.83 15.71 14.42
C LEU A 78 19.68 14.97 15.11
N HIS A 79 19.33 15.37 16.34
CA HIS A 79 18.18 14.82 17.06
C HIS A 79 16.86 15.21 16.39
N GLU A 80 16.72 16.47 15.96
CA GLU A 80 15.55 16.93 15.21
C GLU A 80 15.39 16.16 13.89
N PHE A 81 16.50 15.89 13.19
CA PHE A 81 16.46 15.09 11.98
C PHE A 81 16.10 13.62 12.24
N GLN A 82 16.61 13.01 13.32
CA GLN A 82 16.20 11.67 13.74
C GLN A 82 14.68 11.61 13.98
N PHE A 83 14.13 12.62 14.68
CA PHE A 83 12.70 12.71 14.94
C PHE A 83 11.88 12.75 13.64
N VAL A 84 12.32 13.52 12.65
CA VAL A 84 11.67 13.58 11.32
C VAL A 84 11.74 12.22 10.59
N LEU A 85 12.87 11.51 10.69
CA LEU A 85 13.04 10.21 10.03
C LEU A 85 12.20 9.09 10.67
N ASP A 86 11.94 9.19 11.96
CA ASP A 86 11.12 8.25 12.71
C ASP A 86 9.62 8.60 12.70
N ALA A 87 9.25 9.79 12.22
CA ALA A 87 7.86 10.18 12.08
C ALA A 87 7.09 9.17 11.22
N GLU A 88 6.03 8.58 11.78
CA GLU A 88 5.20 7.60 11.06
C GLU A 88 4.44 8.24 9.89
N THR A 89 4.04 7.42 8.92
CA THR A 89 3.26 7.83 7.74
C THR A 89 1.87 7.16 7.71
N PRO A 90 1.08 7.27 8.80
CA PRO A 90 -0.12 6.47 9.00
C PRO A 90 -1.17 6.67 7.90
N ALA A 91 -1.28 7.88 7.32
CA ALA A 91 -2.19 8.13 6.21
C ALA A 91 -1.83 7.31 4.95
N THR A 92 -0.54 7.21 4.61
CA THR A 92 -0.10 6.40 3.46
C THR A 92 -0.29 4.92 3.75
N ASP A 93 0.07 4.47 4.96
CA ASP A 93 -0.06 3.07 5.35
C ASP A 93 -1.54 2.62 5.35
N ARG A 94 -2.42 3.47 5.88
CA ARG A 94 -3.87 3.32 5.85
C ARG A 94 -4.45 3.23 4.44
N ILE A 95 -4.02 4.13 3.55
CA ILE A 95 -4.45 4.11 2.13
C ILE A 95 -4.00 2.82 1.45
N VAL A 96 -2.75 2.39 1.65
CA VAL A 96 -2.24 1.15 1.05
C VAL A 96 -2.97 -0.07 1.62
N ALA A 97 -3.27 -0.09 2.92
CA ALA A 97 -4.03 -1.17 3.55
C ALA A 97 -5.48 -1.23 3.03
N GLY A 98 -6.17 -0.08 2.93
CA GLY A 98 -7.50 0.01 2.33
C GLY A 98 -7.53 -0.46 0.89
N ILE A 99 -6.58 -0.04 0.05
CA ILE A 99 -6.47 -0.48 -1.34
C ILE A 99 -6.24 -1.99 -1.45
N LYS A 100 -5.44 -2.58 -0.55
CA LYS A 100 -5.27 -4.04 -0.50
C LYS A 100 -6.57 -4.74 -0.11
N ALA A 101 -7.28 -4.21 0.88
CA ALA A 101 -8.56 -4.76 1.35
C ALA A 101 -9.62 -4.71 0.23
N ASP A 102 -9.76 -3.56 -0.44
CA ASP A 102 -10.69 -3.39 -1.56
C ASP A 102 -10.37 -4.35 -2.72
N GLY A 103 -9.09 -4.58 -3.02
CA GLY A 103 -8.69 -5.56 -4.03
C GLY A 103 -9.02 -7.01 -3.67
N VAL A 104 -8.93 -7.36 -2.38
CA VAL A 104 -9.34 -8.68 -1.86
C VAL A 104 -10.86 -8.82 -1.91
N GLU A 105 -11.59 -7.78 -1.54
CA GLU A 105 -13.05 -7.74 -1.59
C GLU A 105 -13.60 -7.91 -3.02
N GLU A 106 -13.00 -7.23 -4.01
CA GLU A 106 -13.37 -7.40 -5.42
C GLU A 106 -13.11 -8.85 -5.90
N PHE A 107 -11.96 -9.43 -5.52
CA PHE A 107 -11.63 -10.81 -5.87
C PHE A 107 -12.63 -11.82 -5.28
N ILE A 108 -13.00 -11.64 -4.01
CA ILE A 108 -14.04 -12.46 -3.35
C ILE A 108 -15.37 -12.33 -4.08
N GLY A 109 -15.76 -11.11 -4.47
CA GLY A 109 -16.99 -10.87 -5.23
C GLY A 109 -17.02 -11.64 -6.56
N ARG A 110 -15.90 -11.70 -7.28
CA ARG A 110 -15.79 -12.50 -8.52
C ARG A 110 -15.91 -14.00 -8.26
N LEU A 111 -15.29 -14.50 -7.19
CA LEU A 111 -15.43 -15.91 -6.80
C LEU A 111 -16.88 -16.24 -6.43
N GLN A 112 -17.57 -15.35 -5.72
CA GLN A 112 -18.98 -15.53 -5.39
C GLN A 112 -19.85 -15.57 -6.65
N GLN A 113 -19.60 -14.70 -7.63
CA GLN A 113 -20.29 -14.74 -8.92
C GLN A 113 -20.08 -16.07 -9.66
N CYS A 114 -18.87 -16.65 -9.60
CA CYS A 114 -18.63 -17.98 -10.14
C CYS A 114 -19.53 -19.00 -9.44
N VAL A 115 -19.54 -19.02 -8.09
CA VAL A 115 -20.36 -19.94 -7.29
C VAL A 115 -21.84 -19.82 -7.64
N ASP A 116 -22.34 -18.59 -7.76
CA ASP A 116 -23.75 -18.32 -8.08
C ASP A 116 -24.10 -18.72 -9.53
N GLY A 117 -23.11 -18.74 -10.44
CA GLY A 117 -23.26 -19.13 -11.84
C GLY A 117 -23.49 -20.63 -12.07
N GLY A 118 -23.13 -21.49 -11.11
CA GLY A 118 -23.65 -22.85 -11.00
C GLY A 118 -23.12 -23.92 -11.97
N ASP A 119 -22.02 -23.69 -12.70
CA ASP A 119 -21.38 -24.70 -13.57
C ASP A 119 -20.19 -25.38 -12.86
N PHE A 120 -20.49 -26.27 -11.90
CA PHE A 120 -19.48 -26.97 -11.10
C PHE A 120 -19.67 -28.47 -11.11
N VAL A 121 -18.55 -29.20 -11.02
CA VAL A 121 -18.54 -30.67 -10.93
C VAL A 121 -17.80 -31.12 -9.68
N GLY A 122 -18.42 -31.97 -8.86
CA GLY A 122 -17.81 -32.48 -7.63
C GLY A 122 -17.70 -31.42 -6.54
N ASP A 123 -16.53 -31.34 -5.89
CA ASP A 123 -16.34 -30.57 -4.65
C ASP A 123 -15.86 -29.12 -4.89
N GLU A 124 -15.85 -28.66 -6.13
CA GLU A 124 -15.32 -27.35 -6.55
C GLU A 124 -15.97 -26.18 -5.81
N VAL A 125 -17.28 -26.26 -5.57
CA VAL A 125 -18.03 -25.24 -4.81
C VAL A 125 -17.50 -25.10 -3.38
N ALA A 126 -17.23 -26.22 -2.70
CA ALA A 126 -16.74 -26.19 -1.33
C ALA A 126 -15.34 -25.56 -1.23
N VAL A 127 -14.48 -25.82 -2.23
CA VAL A 127 -13.15 -25.21 -2.32
C VAL A 127 -13.25 -23.69 -2.54
N ILE A 128 -14.12 -23.25 -3.45
CA ILE A 128 -14.26 -21.81 -3.76
C ILE A 128 -14.89 -21.06 -2.59
N VAL A 129 -15.90 -21.63 -1.92
CA VAL A 129 -16.48 -21.04 -0.71
C VAL A 129 -15.43 -20.94 0.40
N GLY A 130 -14.59 -21.95 0.58
CA GLY A 130 -13.46 -21.88 1.51
C GLY A 130 -12.49 -20.73 1.19
N ALA A 131 -12.19 -20.52 -0.09
CA ALA A 131 -11.33 -19.40 -0.53
C ALA A 131 -11.99 -18.03 -0.29
N ILE A 132 -13.31 -17.92 -0.52
CA ILE A 132 -14.11 -16.72 -0.22
C ILE A 132 -14.03 -16.37 1.27
N ASP A 133 -14.21 -17.35 2.15
CA ASP A 133 -14.19 -17.12 3.60
C ASP A 133 -12.79 -16.75 4.09
N CYS A 134 -11.73 -17.42 3.62
CA CYS A 134 -10.35 -17.00 3.89
C CYS A 134 -10.07 -15.58 3.38
N GLY A 135 -10.63 -15.21 2.22
CA GLY A 135 -10.53 -13.87 1.68
C GLY A 135 -11.17 -12.82 2.59
N LYS A 136 -12.37 -13.09 3.13
CA LYS A 136 -13.07 -12.18 4.04
C LYS A 136 -12.24 -11.91 5.29
N GLU A 137 -11.71 -12.96 5.92
CA GLU A 137 -10.80 -12.82 7.07
C GLU A 137 -9.57 -11.99 6.73
N PHE A 138 -9.00 -12.16 5.54
CA PHE A 138 -7.83 -11.39 5.10
C PHE A 138 -8.18 -9.91 4.86
N CYS A 139 -9.35 -9.62 4.29
CA CYS A 139 -9.86 -8.26 4.12
C CYS A 139 -10.04 -7.56 5.47
N GLU A 140 -10.64 -8.23 6.46
CA GLU A 140 -10.81 -7.71 7.82
C GLU A 140 -9.45 -7.38 8.46
N LYS A 141 -8.49 -8.31 8.41
CA LYS A 141 -7.13 -8.09 8.94
C LYS A 141 -6.40 -6.91 8.28
N LEU A 142 -6.63 -6.68 6.98
CA LEU A 142 -6.08 -5.52 6.28
C LEU A 142 -6.74 -4.20 6.75
N ARG A 143 -8.02 -4.24 7.14
CA ARG A 143 -8.74 -3.07 7.66
C ARG A 143 -8.46 -2.80 9.15
N GLU A 144 -8.12 -3.81 9.95
CA GLU A 144 -7.85 -3.67 11.41
C GLU A 144 -6.64 -2.78 11.79
N GLY A 145 -5.81 -2.37 10.82
CA GLY A 145 -4.72 -1.40 11.02
C GLY A 145 -5.03 0.02 10.51
N VAL A 146 -6.22 0.25 9.96
CA VAL A 146 -6.61 1.50 9.29
C VAL A 146 -7.11 2.54 10.30
N ASP A 147 -7.62 2.16 11.47
CA ASP A 147 -8.30 3.09 12.40
C ASP A 147 -7.51 3.47 13.67
N LYS A 148 -6.24 3.08 13.77
CA LYS A 148 -5.31 3.61 14.78
C LYS A 148 -4.40 4.69 14.19
#